data_AF-D7BUU9-F1
#
_entry.id   AF-D7BUU9-F1
#
_cell.length_a   1.000
_cell.length_b   1.000
_cell.length_c   1.000
_cell.angle_alpha   90.00
_cell.angle_beta   90.00
_cell.angle_gamma   90.00
#
_symmetry.space_group_name_H-M   'P 1'
#
loop_
_entity.id
_entity.type
_entity.pdbx_description
1 polymer ?
#
loop_
_entity_poly.entity_id
_entity_poly.type
_entity_poly.pdbx_seq_one_letter_code
_entity_poly.pdbx_strand_id
1 'polypeptide(L)' 'MNTNTNTIVSRHTTSKGVVVWSRCACGRLQMALIPYGTDGKGLAAGGHHIQCPHRGR' A
#
# COMPACT_ATOMS: atom_id res chain seq x y z
N MET A 1 -6.08 18.72 2.62
CA MET A 1 -5.18 17.60 2.29
C MET A 1 -5.85 16.33 2.78
N ASN A 2 -6.60 15.64 1.91
CA ASN A 2 -7.44 14.51 2.33
C ASN A 2 -6.56 13.26 2.44
N THR A 3 -6.04 12.99 3.64
CA THR A 3 -5.39 11.73 3.99
C THR A 3 -6.41 10.60 3.79
N ASN A 4 -6.23 9.84 2.71
CA ASN A 4 -6.84 8.53 2.57
C ASN A 4 -6.32 7.68 3.74
N THR A 5 -7.12 7.53 4.79
CA THR A 5 -6.81 6.67 5.94
C THR A 5 -6.75 5.23 5.47
N ASN A 6 -5.54 4.77 5.18
CA ASN A 6 -5.25 3.39 4.82
C ASN A 6 -4.72 2.70 6.09
N THR A 7 -5.45 1.70 6.58
CA THR A 7 -5.07 0.99 7.80
C THR A 7 -4.18 -0.17 7.42
N ILE A 8 -2.97 -0.23 8.00
CA ILE A 8 -2.09 -1.38 7.82
C ILE A 8 -2.72 -2.59 8.52
N VAL A 9 -2.93 -3.66 7.77
CA VAL A 9 -3.53 -4.91 8.27
C VAL A 9 -2.52 -6.04 8.38
N SER A 10 -1.42 -5.98 7.62
CA SER A 10 -0.31 -6.91 7.79
C SER A 10 1.03 -6.32 7.36
N ARG A 11 2.11 -6.84 7.97
CA ARG A 11 3.49 -6.52 7.64
C ARG A 11 4.35 -7.78 7.73
N HIS A 12 5.06 -8.10 6.65
CA HIS A 12 5.94 -9.26 6.58
C HIS A 12 7.31 -8.88 6.03
N THR A 13 8.35 -9.29 6.74
CA THR A 13 9.73 -9.23 6.24
C THR A 13 9.94 -10.35 5.22
N THR A 14 10.69 -10.05 4.18
CA THR A 14 11.08 -10.98 3.12
C THR A 14 12.57 -10.79 2.83
N SER A 15 13.20 -11.70 2.10
CA SER A 15 14.62 -11.54 1.71
C SER A 15 14.90 -10.32 0.83
N LYS A 16 13.87 -9.68 0.27
CA LYS A 16 13.98 -8.54 -0.65
C LYS A 16 13.50 -7.22 -0.06
N GLY A 17 12.86 -7.24 1.11
CA GLY A 17 12.27 -6.06 1.70
C GLY A 17 11.10 -6.38 2.63
N VAL A 18 10.31 -5.37 2.94
CA VAL A 18 9.11 -5.49 3.76
C VAL A 18 7.88 -5.37 2.86
N VAL A 19 7.03 -6.40 2.88
CA VAL A 19 5.70 -6.34 2.28
C VAL A 19 4.72 -5.79 3.31
N VAL A 20 3.99 -4.74 2.93
CA VAL A 20 2.94 -4.11 3.71
C VAL A 20 1.62 -4.29 2.99
N TRP A 21 0.64 -4.83 3.70
CA TRP A 21 -0.74 -4.90 3.26
C TRP A 21 -1.56 -3.87 4.01
N SER A 22 -2.30 -3.07 3.26
CA SER A 22 -3.10 -1.99 3.82
C SER A 22 -4.51 -2.03 3.24
N ARG A 23 -5.51 -1.80 4.10
CA ARG A 23 -6.92 -1.77 3.72
C ARG A 23 -7.42 -0.33 3.69
N CYS A 24 -7.92 0.05 2.53
CA CYS A 24 -8.56 1.34 2.33
C CYS A 24 -9.90 1.40 3.08
N ALA A 25 -10.35 2.60 3.43
CA ALA A 25 -11.68 2.82 4.01
C ALA A 25 -12.83 2.23 3.14
N CYS A 26 -12.64 2.09 1.82
CA CYS A 26 -13.61 1.41 0.94
C CYS A 26 -13.55 -0.12 0.97
N GLY A 27 -12.73 -0.71 1.85
CA GLY A 27 -12.59 -2.15 2.01
C GLY A 27 -11.60 -2.82 1.05
N ARG A 28 -11.09 -2.13 0.03
CA ARG A 28 -10.08 -2.66 -0.91
C ARG A 28 -8.72 -2.87 -0.23
N LEU A 29 -8.07 -3.97 -0.59
CA LEU A 29 -6.75 -4.34 -0.12
C LEU A 29 -5.67 -3.87 -1.11
N GLN A 30 -4.57 -3.32 -0.58
CA GLN A 30 -3.42 -2.83 -1.35
C GLN A 30 -2.13 -3.46 -0.82
N MET A 31 -1.21 -3.80 -1.73
CA MET A 31 0.12 -4.31 -1.39
C MET A 31 1.19 -3.28 -1.77
N ALA A 32 2.11 -3.03 -0.84
CA ALA A 32 3.35 -2.31 -1.11
C ALA A 32 4.55 -3.14 -0.67
N LEU A 33 5.56 -3.27 -1.53
CA LEU A 33 6.88 -3.79 -1.20
C LEU A 33 7.83 -2.62 -1.02
N ILE A 34 8.43 -2.54 0.17
CA ILE A 34 9.49 -1.61 0.51
C ILE A 34 10.82 -2.37 0.38
N PRO A 35 11.59 -2.20 -0.71
CA PRO A 35 12.80 -2.98 -0.93
C PRO A 35 13.91 -2.59 0.04
N TYR A 36 14.81 -3.53 0.35
CA TYR A 36 16.07 -3.18 1.00
C TYR A 36 17.05 -2.58 -0.01
N GLY A 37 17.70 -1.47 0.35
CA GLY A 37 18.81 -0.89 -0.44
C GLY A 37 18.42 -0.14 -1.71
N THR A 38 17.13 0.11 -1.97
CA THR A 38 16.71 1.12 -2.97
C THR A 38 16.41 2.44 -2.25
N ASP A 39 16.57 3.58 -2.94
CA ASP A 39 16.34 4.94 -2.41
C ASP A 39 14.84 5.25 -2.13
N GLY A 40 14.12 4.32 -1.52
CA GLY A 40 12.72 4.49 -1.09
C GLY A 40 11.68 4.34 -2.20
N LYS A 41 12.04 3.87 -3.40
CA LYS A 41 11.06 3.56 -4.46
C LYS A 41 10.36 2.23 -4.14
N GLY A 42 9.30 2.32 -3.34
CA GLY A 42 8.41 1.19 -3.05
C GLY A 42 7.73 0.69 -4.32
N LEU A 43 7.66 -0.63 -4.47
CA LEU A 43 6.91 -1.28 -5.56
C LEU A 43 5.49 -1.54 -5.07
N ALA A 44 4.49 -1.04 -5.78
CA ALA A 44 3.08 -1.28 -5.43
C ALA A 44 2.48 -2.33 -6.37
N ALA A 45 1.73 -3.28 -5.81
CA ALA A 45 0.93 -4.23 -6.56
C ALA A 45 -0.52 -4.17 -6.04
N GLY A 46 -1.52 -4.21 -6.92
CA GLY A 46 -2.92 -4.04 -6.53
C GLY A 46 -3.71 -2.98 -7.30
N GLY A 47 -3.24 -2.58 -8.48
CA GLY A 47 -3.95 -1.69 -9.39
C GLY A 47 -3.37 -0.28 -9.40
N HIS A 48 -3.43 0.33 -10.57
CA HIS A 48 -2.81 1.60 -10.99
C HIS A 48 -3.28 2.86 -10.22
N HIS A 49 -3.90 2.69 -9.06
CA HIS A 49 -4.54 3.74 -8.27
C HIS A 49 -4.16 3.56 -6.80
N ILE A 50 -3.02 4.14 -6.40
CA ILE A 50 -2.65 4.34 -4.98
C ILE A 50 -3.72 5.21 -4.26
N GLN A 51 -4.53 5.93 -5.02
CA GLN A 51 -5.74 6.58 -4.54
C GLN A 51 -6.97 5.67 -4.76
N CYS A 52 -7.70 5.31 -3.73
CA CYS A 52 -8.99 4.64 -3.90
C CYS A 52 -9.95 5.54 -4.71
N PRO A 53 -10.42 5.15 -5.91
CA PRO A 53 -11.34 5.97 -6.71
C PRO A 53 -12.76 6.04 -6.10
N HIS A 54 -13.02 5.33 -5.00
CA HIS A 54 -14.32 5.26 -4.33
C HIS A 54 -14.58 6.37 -3.31
N ARG A 55 -13.65 7.31 -3.09
CA ARG A 55 -13.96 8.57 -2.37
C ARG A 55 -14.59 9.60 -3.31
N GLY A 56 -15.62 9.20 -4.05
CA GLY A 56 -16.22 10.03 -5.10
C GLY A 56 -17.52 9.50 -5.69
N ARG A 57 -18.32 8.74 -4.92
CA ARG A 57 -19.73 8.50 -5.25
C ARG A 57 -20.55 8.41 -3.99
#